data_AF-A0A661EJ61-F1
#
_entry.id   AF-A0A661EJ61-F1
#
_cell.length_a   1.000
_cell.length_b   1.000
_cell.length_c   1.000
_cell.angle_alpha   90.00
_cell.angle_beta   90.00
_cell.angle_gamma   90.00
#
_symmetry.space_group_name_H-M   'P 1'
#
loop_
_entity.id
_entity.type
_entity.pdbx_description
1 polymer ?
#
loop_
_entity_poly.entity_id
_entity_poly.type
_entity_poly.pdbx_seq_one_letter_code
_entity_poly.pdbx_strand_id
1 'polypeptide(L)'
;MEPILLIHGYSSEGENTSAEKIYGSLPAELRQRFPDTGVVDINLSRWISLSDGVGLDDISFAMQRALQALAAQQPGLLDDGFHVVIHSTGALVVRNWIKNHSPKPSPILNLVHLAGANFGSGLAHVGRGQLSRWSRLIFQGTGRGTRVLDELEFGSSKTLDMHLHFLKPGENMRDDYGVQEFCIVGSQTLSVLRAVPIRYVKEDSADNTVRTSACNLNFNYVSIQHSEGAGLLGVAELKKMVNRRSRNLQIDEGFYLANFEGLADTRVEVPFAILFETAHFGKKTGIVSGSENREEVIPLVVAALTARPATSAADGLSDYEQTRIHYQQATEQTFARAAQLHGGITEWNPRAQYEGHAQIIFRLQDQFGDAVQHYDITFKSRVVKKALRLEDMIEDDHLNKYHPGTITFYLRTQRFDQDSGTWIELLEGITSLELEITATELDSDEIHYLPLLLSLSGDRVREVVQSFRTTIIDVTLLRLPSARVFKLSKSVA
;
A
#
# COMPACT_ATOMS: atom_id res chain seq x y z
N MET A 1 -1.54 11.43 -29.18
CA MET A 1 -1.71 11.13 -27.75
C MET A 1 -3.17 10.81 -27.56
N GLU A 2 -3.40 9.72 -26.88
CA GLU A 2 -4.67 9.08 -26.64
C GLU A 2 -5.47 9.87 -25.58
N PRO A 3 -6.80 9.71 -25.50
CA PRO A 3 -7.63 10.44 -24.55
C PRO A 3 -7.15 10.28 -23.11
N ILE A 4 -7.30 11.33 -22.29
CA ILE A 4 -6.96 11.31 -20.86
C ILE A 4 -8.23 11.30 -20.03
N LEU A 5 -8.37 10.32 -19.15
CA LEU A 5 -9.47 10.17 -18.21
C LEU A 5 -9.01 10.52 -16.79
N LEU A 6 -9.75 11.40 -16.11
CA LEU A 6 -9.48 11.77 -14.72
C LEU A 6 -10.44 11.05 -13.77
N ILE A 7 -9.91 10.23 -12.85
CA ILE A 7 -10.72 9.45 -11.91
C ILE A 7 -10.31 9.80 -10.47
N HIS A 8 -11.12 10.61 -9.81
CA HIS A 8 -10.93 10.94 -8.40
C HIS A 8 -11.40 9.78 -7.52
N GLY A 9 -10.81 9.69 -6.33
CA GLY A 9 -11.26 8.83 -5.26
C GLY A 9 -12.64 9.17 -4.69
N TYR A 10 -12.96 8.49 -3.60
CA TYR A 10 -14.11 8.65 -2.74
C TYR A 10 -14.00 9.96 -1.95
N SER A 11 -14.64 11.03 -2.44
CA SER A 11 -14.95 12.24 -1.68
C SER A 11 -16.29 12.84 -2.12
N SER A 12 -16.93 13.53 -1.19
CA SER A 12 -18.36 13.89 -1.16
C SER A 12 -18.82 15.07 -1.98
N GLU A 13 -18.39 15.15 -3.22
CA GLU A 13 -18.77 16.27 -4.04
C GLU A 13 -20.04 15.87 -4.80
N GLY A 14 -21.19 16.26 -4.23
CA GLY A 14 -22.53 15.90 -4.71
C GLY A 14 -22.81 16.31 -6.17
N GLU A 15 -24.03 16.02 -6.63
CA GLU A 15 -24.49 16.13 -8.03
C GLU A 15 -24.16 17.47 -8.75
N ASN A 16 -23.88 18.54 -7.99
CA ASN A 16 -23.63 19.91 -8.48
C ASN A 16 -22.16 20.37 -8.45
N THR A 17 -21.19 19.47 -8.27
CA THR A 17 -19.78 19.86 -8.20
C THR A 17 -19.07 19.70 -9.54
N SER A 18 -18.45 20.79 -10.02
CA SER A 18 -17.75 20.83 -11.31
C SER A 18 -16.39 20.14 -11.24
N ALA A 19 -15.85 19.74 -12.40
CA ALA A 19 -14.53 19.10 -12.48
C ALA A 19 -13.42 20.00 -11.90
N GLU A 20 -13.53 21.32 -12.04
CA GLU A 20 -12.58 22.30 -11.51
C GLU A 20 -12.59 22.38 -9.98
N LYS A 21 -13.69 22.00 -9.32
CA LYS A 21 -13.76 21.92 -7.86
C LYS A 21 -13.06 20.66 -7.34
N ILE A 22 -13.22 19.54 -8.04
CA ILE A 22 -12.63 18.24 -7.67
C ILE A 22 -11.14 18.20 -8.00
N TYR A 23 -10.78 18.58 -9.23
CA TYR A 23 -9.42 18.45 -9.76
C TYR A 23 -8.62 19.77 -9.73
N GLY A 24 -9.20 20.85 -9.23
CA GLY A 24 -8.56 22.17 -9.27
C GLY A 24 -8.25 22.60 -10.71
N SER A 25 -7.05 23.15 -10.91
CA SER A 25 -6.57 23.58 -12.23
C SER A 25 -6.03 22.46 -13.12
N LEU A 26 -5.87 21.23 -12.61
CA LEU A 26 -5.23 20.13 -13.34
C LEU A 26 -5.86 19.86 -14.72
N PRO A 27 -7.21 19.79 -14.88
CA PRO A 27 -7.80 19.54 -16.19
C PRO A 27 -7.51 20.65 -17.20
N ALA A 28 -7.54 21.91 -16.75
CA ALA A 28 -7.25 23.07 -17.61
C ALA A 28 -5.78 23.08 -18.07
N GLU A 29 -4.86 22.75 -17.16
CA GLU A 29 -3.44 22.65 -17.46
C GLU A 29 -3.13 21.52 -18.45
N LEU A 30 -3.77 20.35 -18.29
CA LEU A 30 -3.63 19.24 -19.24
C LEU A 30 -4.19 19.61 -20.62
N ARG A 31 -5.35 20.26 -20.69
CA ARG A 31 -5.89 20.78 -21.97
C ARG A 31 -4.97 21.78 -22.65
N GLN A 32 -4.34 22.67 -21.88
CA GLN A 32 -3.42 23.65 -22.42
C GLN A 32 -2.17 23.00 -23.00
N ARG A 33 -1.66 21.94 -22.35
CA ARG A 33 -0.45 21.23 -22.78
C ARG A 33 -0.73 20.25 -23.92
N PHE A 34 -1.94 19.72 -23.98
CA PHE A 34 -2.36 18.73 -24.97
C PHE A 34 -3.62 19.21 -25.71
N PRO A 35 -3.55 20.31 -26.48
CA PRO A 35 -4.73 20.95 -27.10
C PRO A 35 -5.43 20.07 -28.13
N ASP A 36 -4.68 19.19 -28.80
CA ASP A 36 -5.19 18.26 -29.81
C ASP A 36 -5.53 16.87 -29.23
N THR A 37 -5.37 16.69 -27.92
CA THR A 37 -5.71 15.45 -27.21
C THR A 37 -7.08 15.61 -26.59
N GLY A 38 -7.98 14.65 -26.81
CA GLY A 38 -9.28 14.62 -26.15
C GLY A 38 -9.11 14.45 -24.64
N VAL A 39 -8.86 15.53 -23.91
CA VAL A 39 -8.93 15.54 -22.44
C VAL A 39 -10.39 15.48 -22.07
N VAL A 40 -10.89 14.26 -21.95
CA VAL A 40 -12.27 13.99 -21.55
C VAL A 40 -12.26 13.94 -20.03
N ASP A 41 -12.80 14.98 -19.40
CA ASP A 41 -13.09 14.97 -17.97
C ASP A 41 -14.25 14.01 -17.71
N ILE A 42 -14.00 12.70 -17.79
CA ILE A 42 -14.97 11.75 -17.29
C ILE A 42 -14.80 11.73 -15.78
N ASN A 43 -15.57 12.57 -15.11
CA ASN A 43 -15.76 12.46 -13.68
C ASN A 43 -16.59 11.19 -13.38
N LEU A 44 -15.95 10.01 -13.49
CA LEU A 44 -16.50 8.72 -13.09
C LEU A 44 -16.74 8.66 -11.58
N SER A 45 -16.06 9.54 -10.83
CA SER A 45 -16.25 9.78 -9.39
C SER A 45 -17.48 10.61 -9.06
N ARG A 46 -18.46 10.74 -9.96
CA ARG A 46 -19.83 11.10 -9.57
C ARG A 46 -20.41 9.94 -8.77
N TRP A 47 -20.03 9.86 -7.50
CA TRP A 47 -20.54 8.92 -6.52
C TRP A 47 -21.98 9.33 -6.16
N ILE A 48 -22.93 9.03 -7.04
CA ILE A 48 -24.35 9.41 -6.88
C ILE A 48 -24.96 8.75 -5.62
N SER A 49 -24.36 7.66 -5.12
CA SER A 49 -24.78 7.00 -3.88
C SER A 49 -23.61 6.84 -2.91
N LEU A 50 -23.68 7.55 -1.78
CA LEU A 50 -22.89 7.28 -0.58
C LEU A 50 -23.65 6.23 0.26
N SER A 51 -23.93 5.06 -0.32
CA SER A 51 -24.64 3.99 0.38
C SER A 51 -23.64 3.05 1.01
N ASP A 52 -23.83 2.73 2.30
CA ASP A 52 -23.01 1.77 3.05
C ASP A 52 -23.03 0.35 2.43
N GLY A 53 -23.96 0.06 1.49
CA GLY A 53 -24.03 -1.21 0.79
C GLY A 53 -23.06 -1.37 -0.39
N VAL A 54 -22.52 -0.27 -0.94
CA VAL A 54 -21.70 -0.26 -2.16
C VAL A 54 -20.24 -0.59 -1.83
N GLY A 55 -19.68 -1.66 -2.42
CA GLY A 55 -18.27 -2.04 -2.27
C GLY A 55 -17.45 -1.87 -3.56
N LEU A 56 -16.13 -2.12 -3.52
CA LEU A 56 -15.23 -1.91 -4.68
C LEU A 56 -15.68 -2.60 -5.96
N ASP A 57 -16.31 -3.78 -5.85
CA ASP A 57 -16.70 -4.55 -7.04
C ASP A 57 -17.89 -3.91 -7.75
N ASP A 58 -18.87 -3.40 -6.98
CA ASP A 58 -20.00 -2.64 -7.52
C ASP A 58 -19.51 -1.40 -8.26
N ILE A 59 -18.46 -0.78 -7.73
CA ILE A 59 -17.87 0.45 -8.26
C ILE A 59 -17.08 0.16 -9.53
N SER A 60 -16.20 -0.85 -9.51
CA SER A 60 -15.47 -1.28 -10.70
C SER A 60 -16.44 -1.72 -11.80
N PHE A 61 -17.55 -2.37 -11.46
CA PHE A 61 -18.60 -2.70 -12.42
C PHE A 61 -19.32 -1.46 -12.94
N ALA A 62 -19.60 -0.47 -12.10
CA ALA A 62 -20.16 0.81 -12.53
C ALA A 62 -19.21 1.56 -13.49
N MET A 63 -17.90 1.54 -13.21
CA MET A 63 -16.86 2.06 -14.10
C MET A 63 -16.90 1.34 -15.46
N GLN A 64 -16.99 0.02 -15.48
CA GLN A 64 -17.11 -0.75 -16.73
C GLN A 64 -18.31 -0.28 -17.57
N ARG A 65 -19.48 -0.14 -16.95
CA ARG A 65 -20.69 0.33 -17.65
C ARG A 65 -20.54 1.76 -18.17
N ALA A 66 -19.90 2.64 -17.40
CA ALA A 66 -19.67 4.02 -17.80
C ALA A 66 -18.68 4.12 -18.97
N LEU A 67 -17.61 3.32 -18.96
CA LEU A 67 -16.66 3.23 -20.07
C LEU A 67 -17.32 2.72 -21.35
N GLN A 68 -18.16 1.68 -21.27
CA GLN A 68 -18.94 1.19 -22.41
C GLN A 68 -19.89 2.24 -22.97
N ALA A 69 -20.59 2.98 -22.09
CA ALA A 69 -21.48 4.05 -22.51
C ALA A 69 -20.72 5.21 -23.18
N LEU A 70 -19.52 5.53 -22.71
CA LEU A 70 -18.68 6.52 -23.38
C LEU A 70 -18.15 6.01 -24.71
N ALA A 71 -17.67 4.76 -24.78
CA ALA A 71 -17.17 4.16 -26.01
C ALA A 71 -18.24 4.16 -27.13
N ALA A 72 -19.52 4.03 -26.76
CA ALA A 72 -20.63 4.17 -27.70
C ALA A 72 -20.80 5.61 -28.25
N GLN A 73 -20.35 6.62 -27.51
CA GLN A 73 -20.37 8.04 -27.92
C GLN A 73 -19.05 8.47 -28.60
N GLN A 74 -17.95 7.78 -28.29
CA GLN A 74 -16.60 8.04 -28.79
C GLN A 74 -16.02 6.74 -29.36
N PRO A 75 -16.37 6.39 -30.61
CA PRO A 75 -15.81 5.21 -31.28
C PRO A 75 -14.29 5.27 -31.29
N GLY A 76 -13.63 4.15 -31.01
CA GLY A 76 -12.17 4.06 -30.91
C GLY A 76 -11.63 4.18 -29.48
N LEU A 77 -12.37 4.70 -28.48
CA LEU A 77 -11.85 4.87 -27.12
C LEU A 77 -11.29 3.57 -26.50
N LEU A 78 -11.99 2.45 -26.67
CA LEU A 78 -11.55 1.15 -26.14
C LEU A 78 -10.63 0.38 -27.11
N ASP A 79 -10.58 0.78 -28.38
CA ASP A 79 -9.80 0.09 -29.42
C ASP A 79 -8.41 0.71 -29.56
N ASP A 80 -8.33 2.04 -29.58
CA ASP A 80 -7.10 2.84 -29.69
C ASP A 80 -6.41 3.01 -28.33
N GLY A 81 -7.15 2.83 -27.24
CA GLY A 81 -6.69 2.98 -25.87
C GLY A 81 -6.78 4.42 -25.33
N PHE A 82 -6.48 4.57 -24.04
CA PHE A 82 -6.55 5.83 -23.30
C PHE A 82 -5.60 5.85 -22.10
N HIS A 83 -5.32 7.04 -21.58
CA HIS A 83 -4.58 7.24 -20.33
C HIS A 83 -5.50 7.57 -19.17
N VAL A 84 -5.09 7.24 -17.95
CA VAL A 84 -5.85 7.52 -16.74
C VAL A 84 -4.98 8.25 -15.73
N VAL A 85 -5.49 9.33 -15.16
CA VAL A 85 -4.93 9.95 -13.96
C VAL A 85 -5.90 9.74 -12.81
N ILE A 86 -5.46 9.03 -11.78
CA ILE A 86 -6.25 8.76 -10.58
C ILE A 86 -5.83 9.64 -9.41
N HIS A 87 -6.72 9.80 -8.44
CA HIS A 87 -6.38 10.35 -7.12
C HIS A 87 -6.88 9.44 -6.00
N SER A 88 -6.08 9.27 -4.94
CA SER A 88 -6.51 8.61 -3.71
C SER A 88 -7.05 7.18 -3.95
N THR A 89 -8.25 6.89 -3.44
CA THR A 89 -9.02 5.64 -3.64
C THR A 89 -9.32 5.28 -5.09
N GLY A 90 -9.20 6.21 -6.04
CA GLY A 90 -9.32 5.90 -7.47
C GLY A 90 -8.33 4.81 -7.90
N ALA A 91 -7.19 4.70 -7.21
CA ALA A 91 -6.22 3.63 -7.39
C ALA A 91 -6.84 2.23 -7.22
N LEU A 92 -7.61 2.01 -6.16
CA LEU A 92 -8.25 0.73 -5.89
C LEU A 92 -9.33 0.41 -6.92
N VAL A 93 -10.12 1.43 -7.31
CA VAL A 93 -11.22 1.27 -8.28
C VAL A 93 -10.69 0.82 -9.64
N VAL A 94 -9.67 1.53 -10.15
CA VAL A 94 -9.11 1.26 -11.48
C VAL A 94 -8.36 -0.06 -11.49
N ARG A 95 -7.52 -0.36 -10.48
CA ARG A 95 -6.83 -1.66 -10.41
C ARG A 95 -7.81 -2.83 -10.27
N ASN A 96 -8.89 -2.68 -9.49
CA ASN A 96 -9.91 -3.72 -9.38
C ASN A 96 -10.74 -3.86 -10.67
N TRP A 97 -10.94 -2.76 -11.41
CA TRP A 97 -11.54 -2.81 -12.75
C TRP A 97 -10.64 -3.55 -13.74
N ILE A 98 -9.33 -3.29 -13.74
CA ILE A 98 -8.37 -4.00 -14.60
C ILE A 98 -8.45 -5.51 -14.33
N LYS A 99 -8.36 -5.90 -13.06
CA LYS A 99 -8.44 -7.29 -12.61
C LYS A 99 -9.73 -8.01 -13.01
N ASN A 100 -10.89 -7.35 -12.89
CA ASN A 100 -12.19 -8.03 -13.01
C ASN A 100 -12.90 -7.83 -14.36
N HIS A 101 -12.55 -6.78 -15.12
CA HIS A 101 -13.36 -6.34 -16.27
C HIS A 101 -12.56 -5.94 -17.51
N SER A 102 -11.29 -5.53 -17.36
CA SER A 102 -10.49 -5.11 -18.51
C SER A 102 -10.13 -6.31 -19.40
N PRO A 103 -10.16 -6.16 -20.74
CA PRO A 103 -9.56 -7.15 -21.62
C PRO A 103 -8.04 -7.22 -21.44
N LYS A 104 -7.42 -8.23 -22.03
CA LYS A 104 -5.97 -8.35 -22.18
C LYS A 104 -5.61 -8.35 -23.67
N PRO A 105 -4.84 -7.36 -24.17
CA PRO A 105 -4.35 -6.18 -23.46
C PRO A 105 -5.48 -5.23 -23.02
N SER A 106 -5.22 -4.46 -21.99
CA SER A 106 -6.11 -3.42 -21.46
C SER A 106 -6.14 -2.22 -22.39
N PRO A 107 -7.27 -1.50 -22.51
CA PRO A 107 -7.31 -0.23 -23.23
C PRO A 107 -6.62 0.90 -22.43
N ILE A 108 -6.31 0.71 -21.14
CA ILE A 108 -5.52 1.69 -20.39
C ILE A 108 -4.04 1.53 -20.77
N LEU A 109 -3.45 2.57 -21.36
CA LEU A 109 -2.03 2.59 -21.72
C LEU A 109 -1.14 3.05 -20.56
N ASN A 110 -1.42 4.25 -20.04
CA ASN A 110 -0.71 4.84 -18.90
C ASN A 110 -1.67 5.09 -17.75
N LEU A 111 -1.30 4.66 -16.54
CA LEU A 111 -2.03 4.86 -15.30
C LEU A 111 -1.18 5.65 -14.30
N VAL A 112 -1.56 6.91 -14.09
CA VAL A 112 -0.85 7.86 -13.22
C VAL A 112 -1.57 7.96 -11.88
N HIS A 113 -0.89 7.60 -10.79
CA HIS A 113 -1.41 7.66 -9.43
C HIS A 113 -0.97 8.96 -8.76
N LEU A 114 -1.93 9.82 -8.44
CA LEU A 114 -1.72 10.97 -7.54
C LEU A 114 -2.17 10.58 -6.13
N ALA A 115 -1.21 10.32 -5.25
CA ALA A 115 -1.43 9.87 -3.88
C ALA A 115 -2.38 8.67 -3.79
N GLY A 116 -2.16 7.65 -4.61
CA GLY A 116 -2.99 6.45 -4.65
C GLY A 116 -2.98 5.70 -3.32
N ALA A 117 -4.15 5.42 -2.74
CA ALA A 117 -4.27 4.72 -1.45
C ALA A 117 -4.09 3.20 -1.60
N ASN A 118 -2.98 2.76 -2.23
CA ASN A 118 -2.79 1.38 -2.68
C ASN A 118 -2.80 0.37 -1.54
N PHE A 119 -2.12 0.63 -0.42
CA PHE A 119 -2.10 -0.25 0.75
C PHE A 119 -2.85 0.33 1.95
N GLY A 120 -3.87 1.14 1.68
CA GLY A 120 -4.77 1.68 2.69
C GLY A 120 -4.37 3.03 3.29
N SER A 121 -5.17 3.49 4.26
CA SER A 121 -5.04 4.77 4.95
C SER A 121 -5.49 4.65 6.41
N GLY A 122 -4.73 5.25 7.32
CA GLY A 122 -5.03 5.23 8.75
C GLY A 122 -6.31 5.98 9.13
N LEU A 123 -6.80 6.88 8.26
CA LEU A 123 -8.07 7.57 8.49
C LEU A 123 -9.29 6.65 8.44
N ALA A 124 -9.21 5.54 7.69
CA ALA A 124 -10.30 4.56 7.59
C ALA A 124 -10.64 3.91 8.94
N HIS A 125 -9.65 3.80 9.82
CA HIS A 125 -9.80 3.19 11.13
C HIS A 125 -10.35 4.13 12.21
N VAL A 126 -10.18 5.44 12.04
CA VAL A 126 -10.56 6.42 13.07
C VAL A 126 -12.07 6.33 13.34
N GLY A 127 -12.40 6.02 14.60
CA GLY A 127 -13.79 5.85 15.03
C GLY A 127 -14.68 7.01 14.60
N ARG A 128 -15.88 6.67 14.11
CA ARG A 128 -16.84 7.61 13.49
C ARG A 128 -17.07 8.88 14.31
N GLY A 129 -17.12 8.77 15.63
CA GLY A 129 -17.29 9.93 16.53
C GLY A 129 -16.12 10.91 16.51
N GLN A 130 -14.88 10.42 16.59
CA GLN A 130 -13.67 11.26 16.51
C GLN A 130 -13.54 11.89 15.12
N LEU A 131 -13.74 11.09 14.06
CA LEU A 131 -13.65 11.56 12.69
C LEU A 131 -14.73 12.64 12.41
N SER A 132 -15.96 12.45 12.90
CA SER A 132 -17.05 13.42 12.76
C SER A 132 -16.76 14.77 13.43
N ARG A 133 -15.99 14.79 14.52
CA ARG A 133 -15.61 16.02 15.23
C ARG A 133 -14.64 16.87 14.42
N TRP A 134 -13.79 16.23 13.62
CA TRP A 134 -12.74 16.87 12.84
C TRP A 134 -13.00 16.82 11.33
N SER A 135 -14.16 16.29 10.91
CA SER A 135 -14.46 15.97 9.52
C SER A 135 -14.39 17.18 8.61
N ARG A 136 -14.82 18.36 9.08
CA ARG A 136 -14.72 19.62 8.32
C ARG A 136 -13.29 20.05 8.02
N LEU A 137 -12.32 19.63 8.85
CA LEU A 137 -10.91 19.97 8.70
C LEU A 137 -10.19 18.88 7.90
N ILE A 138 -10.48 17.61 8.17
CA ILE A 138 -9.82 16.43 7.56
C ILE A 138 -10.39 16.10 6.18
N PHE A 139 -11.68 16.36 5.94
CA PHE A 139 -12.33 16.13 4.66
C PHE A 139 -12.92 17.44 4.16
N GLN A 140 -12.61 17.79 2.91
CA GLN A 140 -13.33 18.85 2.21
C GLN A 140 -14.70 18.29 1.80
N GLY A 141 -15.65 18.37 2.75
CA GLY A 141 -16.97 17.72 2.69
C GLY A 141 -16.89 16.23 3.04
N THR A 142 -17.89 15.67 3.77
CA THR A 142 -18.33 14.27 3.56
C THR A 142 -19.62 13.87 4.27
N GLY A 143 -20.54 13.31 3.47
CA GLY A 143 -21.54 12.31 3.85
C GLY A 143 -20.96 10.87 3.75
N ARG A 144 -21.73 9.89 4.23
CA ARG A 144 -21.29 8.57 4.75
C ARG A 144 -21.27 7.46 3.68
N GLY A 145 -20.20 6.68 3.55
CA GLY A 145 -20.25 5.36 2.89
C GLY A 145 -19.14 4.47 3.40
N THR A 146 -19.52 3.50 4.23
CA THR A 146 -18.58 2.82 5.13
C THR A 146 -17.84 1.67 4.50
N ARG A 147 -18.43 0.95 3.54
CA ARG A 147 -17.85 -0.29 3.00
C ARG A 147 -16.60 -0.07 2.14
N VAL A 148 -16.52 1.03 1.41
CA VAL A 148 -15.30 1.45 0.69
C VAL A 148 -14.18 1.86 1.66
N LEU A 149 -14.55 2.45 2.81
CA LEU A 149 -13.57 2.77 3.85
C LEU A 149 -13.01 1.49 4.49
N ASP A 150 -13.82 0.45 4.63
CA ASP A 150 -13.34 -0.85 5.12
C ASP A 150 -12.28 -1.44 4.18
N GLU A 151 -12.44 -1.25 2.87
CA GLU A 151 -11.44 -1.68 1.86
C GLU A 151 -10.16 -0.84 1.87
N LEU A 152 -10.20 0.37 2.45
CA LEU A 152 -9.05 1.25 2.68
C LEU A 152 -8.37 1.04 4.02
N GLU A 153 -8.91 0.21 4.90
CA GLU A 153 -8.21 -0.11 6.14
C GLU A 153 -6.87 -0.77 5.83
N PHE A 154 -5.85 -0.45 6.62
CA PHE A 154 -4.52 -1.04 6.44
C PHE A 154 -4.61 -2.57 6.48
N GLY A 155 -4.05 -3.22 5.45
CA GLY A 155 -4.11 -4.68 5.33
C GLY A 155 -5.48 -5.26 4.95
N SER A 156 -6.40 -4.47 4.41
CA SER A 156 -7.65 -4.97 3.82
C SER A 156 -7.39 -6.17 2.89
N SER A 157 -8.00 -7.33 3.19
CA SER A 157 -7.73 -8.58 2.46
C SER A 157 -8.01 -8.43 0.97
N LYS A 158 -9.09 -7.72 0.63
CA LYS A 158 -9.47 -7.48 -0.77
C LYS A 158 -8.41 -6.65 -1.51
N THR A 159 -7.86 -5.65 -0.85
CA THR A 159 -6.80 -4.80 -1.40
C THR A 159 -5.50 -5.59 -1.57
N LEU A 160 -5.14 -6.42 -0.58
CA LEU A 160 -3.99 -7.32 -0.69
C LEU A 160 -4.16 -8.31 -1.85
N ASP A 161 -5.29 -9.01 -1.92
CA ASP A 161 -5.57 -10.00 -2.96
C ASP A 161 -5.58 -9.39 -4.37
N MET A 162 -6.05 -8.15 -4.50
CA MET A 162 -5.98 -7.40 -5.75
C MET A 162 -4.53 -7.15 -6.17
N HIS A 163 -3.65 -6.73 -5.26
CA HIS A 163 -2.23 -6.51 -5.60
C HIS A 163 -1.50 -7.81 -5.88
N LEU A 164 -1.76 -8.87 -5.10
CA LEU A 164 -1.18 -10.19 -5.30
C LEU A 164 -1.66 -10.86 -6.59
N HIS A 165 -2.85 -10.53 -7.10
CA HIS A 165 -3.32 -11.00 -8.40
C HIS A 165 -2.33 -10.61 -9.52
N PHE A 166 -1.82 -9.37 -9.51
CA PHE A 166 -0.88 -8.91 -10.53
C PHE A 166 0.54 -9.51 -10.42
N LEU A 167 0.79 -10.36 -9.41
CA LEU A 167 2.03 -11.15 -9.31
C LEU A 167 1.88 -12.55 -9.90
N LYS A 168 0.67 -12.97 -10.27
CA LYS A 168 0.43 -14.31 -10.80
C LYS A 168 0.91 -14.39 -12.26
N PRO A 169 1.41 -15.56 -12.71
CA PRO A 169 1.73 -15.77 -14.12
C PRO A 169 0.50 -15.51 -15.00
N GLY A 170 0.68 -14.71 -16.07
CA GLY A 170 -0.41 -14.36 -16.99
C GLY A 170 -1.32 -13.23 -16.49
N GLU A 171 -1.03 -12.62 -15.35
CA GLU A 171 -1.81 -11.54 -14.73
C GLU A 171 -0.99 -10.26 -14.47
N ASN A 172 0.25 -10.17 -14.97
CA ASN A 172 1.11 -9.02 -14.73
C ASN A 172 0.53 -7.74 -15.34
N MET A 173 0.47 -6.67 -14.55
CA MET A 173 -0.09 -5.38 -14.96
C MET A 173 0.55 -4.82 -16.25
N ARG A 174 1.87 -4.92 -16.36
CA ARG A 174 2.61 -4.41 -17.50
C ARG A 174 2.66 -5.42 -18.63
N ASP A 175 3.07 -6.65 -18.33
CA ASP A 175 3.45 -7.62 -19.37
C ASP A 175 2.21 -8.30 -19.99
N ASP A 176 1.17 -8.54 -19.19
CA ASP A 176 -0.04 -9.24 -19.65
C ASP A 176 -1.19 -8.27 -19.98
N TYR A 177 -1.37 -7.21 -19.17
CA TYR A 177 -2.39 -6.19 -19.43
C TYR A 177 -1.86 -5.02 -20.30
N GLY A 178 -0.55 -4.86 -20.48
CA GLY A 178 0.01 -3.76 -21.28
C GLY A 178 -0.03 -2.39 -20.58
N VAL A 179 -0.33 -2.32 -19.29
CA VAL A 179 -0.55 -1.06 -18.55
C VAL A 179 0.76 -0.58 -17.91
N GLN A 180 1.14 0.66 -18.20
CA GLN A 180 2.27 1.33 -17.55
C GLN A 180 1.80 2.14 -16.33
N GLU A 181 2.26 1.79 -15.14
CA GLU A 181 1.91 2.50 -13.90
C GLU A 181 2.98 3.49 -13.47
N PHE A 182 2.56 4.60 -12.85
CA PHE A 182 3.41 5.67 -12.32
C PHE A 182 2.81 6.19 -11.02
N CYS A 183 3.61 6.35 -9.97
CA CYS A 183 3.15 6.77 -8.64
C CYS A 183 3.80 8.08 -8.19
N ILE A 184 2.98 9.04 -7.80
CA ILE A 184 3.41 10.35 -7.28
C ILE A 184 2.72 10.56 -5.94
N VAL A 185 3.48 10.91 -4.91
CA VAL A 185 2.94 11.19 -3.58
C VAL A 185 3.65 12.38 -2.94
N GLY A 186 3.00 13.03 -1.99
CA GLY A 186 3.64 13.98 -1.09
C GLY A 186 3.97 13.35 0.26
N SER A 187 4.54 14.13 1.18
CA SER A 187 4.75 13.66 2.55
C SER A 187 4.36 14.70 3.60
N GLN A 188 3.53 15.68 3.22
CA GLN A 188 3.25 16.84 4.05
C GLN A 188 1.83 16.87 4.56
N THR A 189 1.73 17.26 5.83
CA THR A 189 0.48 17.61 6.46
C THR A 189 0.25 19.12 6.39
N LEU A 190 -0.94 19.50 5.94
CA LEU A 190 -1.41 20.88 5.94
C LEU A 190 -1.24 21.52 7.32
N SER A 191 -0.76 22.76 7.37
CA SER A 191 -0.51 23.48 8.63
C SER A 191 -1.72 23.50 9.56
N VAL A 192 -2.93 23.69 9.02
CA VAL A 192 -4.19 23.67 9.77
C VAL A 192 -4.49 22.32 10.43
N LEU A 193 -4.02 21.22 9.83
CA LEU A 193 -4.24 19.86 10.33
C LEU A 193 -3.25 19.47 11.42
N ARG A 194 -2.13 20.19 11.56
CA ARG A 194 -1.11 19.92 12.59
C ARG A 194 -1.63 20.06 14.02
N ALA A 195 -2.77 20.73 14.22
CA ALA A 195 -3.44 20.81 15.52
C ALA A 195 -4.31 19.56 15.85
N VAL A 196 -4.79 18.83 14.84
CA VAL A 196 -5.79 17.76 14.98
C VAL A 196 -5.21 16.53 15.68
N PRO A 197 -5.59 16.17 16.92
CA PRO A 197 -4.94 15.15 17.75
C PRO A 197 -5.26 13.71 17.31
N ILE A 198 -5.08 13.41 16.02
CA ILE A 198 -5.25 12.09 15.40
C ILE A 198 -3.90 11.77 14.76
N ARG A 199 -3.26 10.67 15.20
CA ARG A 199 -1.95 10.23 14.71
C ARG A 199 -1.90 10.20 13.19
N TYR A 200 -2.87 9.54 12.56
CA TYR A 200 -2.93 9.35 11.10
C TYR A 200 -3.14 10.64 10.29
N VAL A 201 -3.40 11.77 10.94
CA VAL A 201 -3.40 13.11 10.31
C VAL A 201 -2.02 13.77 10.42
N LYS A 202 -1.26 13.43 11.46
CA LYS A 202 0.05 13.97 11.82
C LYS A 202 1.10 12.86 11.85
N GLU A 203 1.23 12.14 10.75
CA GLU A 203 2.17 11.03 10.64
C GLU A 203 3.35 11.44 9.77
N ASP A 204 4.55 11.11 10.22
CA ASP A 204 5.75 11.32 9.41
C ASP A 204 5.72 10.41 8.18
N SER A 205 6.26 10.89 7.06
CA SER A 205 6.24 10.18 5.77
C SER A 205 4.83 9.80 5.31
N ALA A 206 3.88 10.70 5.56
CA ALA A 206 2.55 10.62 5.00
C ALA A 206 2.19 12.01 4.48
N ASP A 207 1.61 12.08 3.29
CA ASP A 207 0.68 13.18 3.07
C ASP A 207 -0.43 12.96 4.11
N ASN A 208 -1.08 13.94 4.70
CA ASN A 208 -2.06 13.78 5.80
C ASN A 208 -3.19 12.70 5.70
N THR A 209 -3.23 11.84 4.67
CA THR A 209 -4.16 10.73 4.46
C THR A 209 -3.44 9.40 4.19
N VAL A 210 -2.43 9.38 3.32
CA VAL A 210 -1.78 8.16 2.81
C VAL A 210 -0.28 8.19 3.13
N ARG A 211 0.20 7.10 3.75
CA ARG A 211 1.65 6.88 3.95
C ARG A 211 2.35 6.78 2.61
N THR A 212 3.54 7.34 2.48
CA THR A 212 4.37 7.24 1.27
C THR A 212 4.58 5.77 0.85
N SER A 213 4.86 4.90 1.83
CA SER A 213 5.00 3.45 1.64
C SER A 213 3.72 2.74 1.20
N ALA A 214 2.56 3.25 1.62
CA ALA A 214 1.26 2.73 1.21
C ALA A 214 0.83 3.19 -0.19
N CYS A 215 1.41 4.28 -0.70
CA CYS A 215 1.20 4.73 -2.07
C CYS A 215 2.07 3.97 -3.08
N ASN A 216 3.26 3.54 -2.69
CA ASN A 216 4.24 2.93 -3.59
C ASN A 216 3.84 1.51 -4.02
N LEU A 217 3.70 1.27 -5.33
CA LEU A 217 3.39 -0.05 -5.90
C LEU A 217 4.61 -0.99 -6.00
N ASN A 218 5.81 -0.54 -5.65
CA ASN A 218 6.99 -1.40 -5.53
C ASN A 218 6.99 -2.16 -4.20
N PHE A 219 5.98 -3.01 -3.97
CA PHE A 219 5.81 -3.72 -2.70
C PHE A 219 6.47 -5.10 -2.69
N ASN A 220 6.98 -5.54 -1.54
CA ASN A 220 7.51 -6.88 -1.35
C ASN A 220 6.40 -7.88 -1.00
N TYR A 221 6.49 -9.11 -1.49
CA TYR A 221 5.65 -10.22 -1.06
C TYR A 221 6.50 -11.38 -0.55
N VAL A 222 6.16 -11.84 0.65
CA VAL A 222 6.73 -13.02 1.29
C VAL A 222 5.57 -13.93 1.70
N SER A 223 5.62 -15.19 1.28
CA SER A 223 4.69 -16.20 1.76
C SER A 223 5.42 -17.16 2.70
N ILE A 224 4.80 -17.48 3.83
CA ILE A 224 5.34 -18.42 4.81
C ILE A 224 4.34 -19.55 4.98
N GLN A 225 4.75 -20.75 4.61
CA GLN A 225 3.92 -21.96 4.62
C GLN A 225 4.54 -23.00 5.56
N HIS A 226 3.72 -23.83 6.18
CA HIS A 226 4.24 -24.96 6.95
C HIS A 226 4.84 -26.02 6.01
N SER A 227 5.88 -26.73 6.47
CA SER A 227 6.46 -27.84 5.71
C SER A 227 5.52 -29.06 5.73
N GLU A 228 5.67 -29.98 4.76
CA GLU A 228 4.88 -31.22 4.73
C GLU A 228 5.08 -32.06 6.01
N GLY A 229 6.31 -32.10 6.52
CA GLY A 229 6.64 -32.82 7.75
C GLY A 229 5.98 -32.24 9.01
N ALA A 230 5.62 -30.96 9.02
CA ALA A 230 4.96 -30.32 10.16
C ALA A 230 3.56 -30.91 10.42
N GLY A 231 2.84 -31.30 9.37
CA GLY A 231 1.51 -31.93 9.48
C GLY A 231 1.51 -33.30 10.14
N LEU A 232 2.67 -33.95 10.23
CA LEU A 232 2.85 -35.26 10.87
C LEU A 232 3.12 -35.16 12.38
N LEU A 233 3.31 -33.95 12.91
CA LEU A 233 3.63 -33.75 14.32
C LEU A 233 2.50 -34.25 15.23
N GLY A 234 2.87 -35.07 16.21
CA GLY A 234 1.93 -35.49 17.24
C GLY A 234 1.57 -34.31 18.14
N VAL A 235 0.30 -34.23 18.58
CA VAL A 235 -0.17 -33.12 19.44
C VAL A 235 0.59 -33.04 20.77
N ALA A 236 1.09 -34.16 21.28
CA ALA A 236 1.94 -34.14 22.48
C ALA A 236 3.28 -33.43 22.25
N GLU A 237 3.86 -33.56 21.06
CA GLU A 237 5.10 -32.87 20.68
C GLU A 237 4.84 -31.39 20.45
N LEU A 238 3.75 -31.08 19.75
CA LEU A 238 3.28 -29.70 19.58
C LEU A 238 3.05 -28.99 20.92
N LYS A 239 2.34 -29.63 21.86
CA LYS A 239 2.15 -29.07 23.22
C LYS A 239 3.49 -28.84 23.92
N LYS A 240 4.46 -29.74 23.77
CA LYS A 240 5.81 -29.55 24.33
C LYS A 240 6.50 -28.34 23.71
N MET A 241 6.38 -28.14 22.39
CA MET A 241 6.95 -27.00 21.69
C MET A 241 6.31 -25.68 22.12
N VAL A 242 4.98 -25.60 22.12
CA VAL A 242 4.23 -24.43 22.63
C VAL A 242 4.64 -24.11 24.06
N ASN A 243 4.69 -25.12 24.95
CA ASN A 243 5.10 -24.93 26.35
C ASN A 243 6.58 -24.56 26.53
N ARG A 244 7.48 -24.96 25.61
CA ARG A 244 8.88 -24.51 25.62
C ARG A 244 8.95 -23.05 25.21
N ARG A 245 8.27 -22.71 24.12
CA ARG A 245 8.27 -21.36 23.56
C ARG A 245 7.63 -20.33 24.48
N SER A 246 6.54 -20.67 25.18
CA SER A 246 5.93 -19.81 26.21
C SER A 246 6.86 -19.50 27.39
N ARG A 247 7.90 -20.31 27.59
CA ARG A 247 9.00 -20.08 28.56
C ARG A 247 10.25 -19.47 27.90
N ASN A 248 10.09 -18.92 26.71
CA ASN A 248 11.14 -18.34 25.88
C ASN A 248 12.30 -19.32 25.57
N LEU A 249 12.03 -20.63 25.54
CA LEU A 249 13.03 -21.64 25.21
C LEU A 249 13.02 -21.94 23.71
N GLN A 250 14.21 -22.16 23.15
CA GLN A 250 14.42 -22.60 21.78
C GLN A 250 13.61 -23.88 21.48
N ILE A 251 13.09 -23.99 20.25
CA ILE A 251 12.43 -25.18 19.70
C ILE A 251 13.03 -25.46 18.32
N ASP A 252 12.83 -26.66 17.79
CA ASP A 252 13.42 -27.03 16.50
C ASP A 252 12.88 -26.13 15.38
N GLU A 253 13.79 -25.54 14.60
CA GLU A 253 13.47 -24.77 13.39
C GLU A 253 13.11 -25.72 12.23
N GLY A 254 12.51 -25.19 11.15
CA GLY A 254 12.31 -25.95 9.90
C GLY A 254 10.90 -26.49 9.67
N PHE A 255 9.94 -26.13 10.53
CA PHE A 255 8.52 -26.43 10.28
C PHE A 255 7.82 -25.44 9.37
N TYR A 256 8.47 -24.33 9.05
CA TYR A 256 7.98 -23.30 8.15
C TYR A 256 9.02 -22.97 7.09
N LEU A 257 8.55 -22.70 5.89
CA LEU A 257 9.34 -22.32 4.72
C LEU A 257 8.85 -20.97 4.24
N ALA A 258 9.77 -20.00 4.13
CA ALA A 258 9.49 -18.68 3.59
C ALA A 258 9.91 -18.61 2.12
N ASN A 259 9.01 -18.17 1.25
CA ASN A 259 9.28 -17.85 -0.15
C ASN A 259 9.52 -16.34 -0.30
N PHE A 260 10.67 -15.98 -0.88
CA PHE A 260 11.11 -14.61 -1.14
C PHE A 260 11.15 -14.26 -2.64
N GLU A 261 10.55 -15.08 -3.52
CA GLU A 261 10.49 -14.80 -4.96
C GLU A 261 9.62 -13.58 -5.28
N GLY A 262 8.73 -13.18 -4.36
CA GLY A 262 7.84 -12.03 -4.52
C GLY A 262 8.46 -10.67 -4.17
N LEU A 263 9.78 -10.58 -3.97
CA LEU A 263 10.46 -9.32 -3.65
C LEU A 263 10.47 -8.35 -4.83
N ALA A 264 10.34 -7.05 -4.53
CA ALA A 264 10.15 -5.99 -5.52
C ALA A 264 11.32 -5.84 -6.50
N ASP A 265 12.55 -6.03 -6.02
CA ASP A 265 13.77 -5.87 -6.83
C ASP A 265 13.95 -6.93 -7.92
N THR A 266 13.12 -7.98 -7.91
CA THR A 266 13.08 -9.00 -8.97
C THR A 266 12.18 -8.63 -10.15
N ARG A 267 11.43 -7.52 -10.03
CA ARG A 267 10.43 -7.07 -11.00
C ARG A 267 10.83 -5.74 -11.62
N VAL A 268 10.21 -5.38 -12.73
CA VAL A 268 10.37 -4.04 -13.31
C VAL A 268 9.82 -3.00 -12.33
N GLU A 269 10.66 -2.07 -11.93
CA GLU A 269 10.31 -1.02 -10.97
C GLU A 269 9.26 -0.06 -11.56
N VAL A 270 8.20 0.20 -10.78
CA VAL A 270 7.20 1.22 -11.07
C VAL A 270 7.78 2.59 -10.69
N PRO A 271 7.84 3.59 -11.60
CA PRO A 271 8.27 4.94 -11.28
C PRO A 271 7.51 5.49 -10.07
N PHE A 272 8.26 5.89 -9.05
CA PHE A 272 7.72 6.41 -7.81
C PHE A 272 8.45 7.70 -7.44
N ALA A 273 7.70 8.75 -7.13
CA ALA A 273 8.25 10.04 -6.72
C ALA A 273 7.60 10.57 -5.45
N ILE A 274 8.43 11.12 -4.56
CA ILE A 274 8.00 11.89 -3.39
C ILE A 274 8.26 13.36 -3.67
N LEU A 275 7.21 14.18 -3.60
CA LEU A 275 7.26 15.60 -3.94
C LEU A 275 7.41 16.51 -2.72
N PHE A 276 8.24 17.53 -2.88
CA PHE A 276 8.45 18.58 -1.89
C PHE A 276 7.16 19.36 -1.60
N GLU A 277 6.93 19.65 -0.31
CA GLU A 277 5.81 20.45 0.19
C GLU A 277 4.45 20.07 -0.41
N THR A 278 4.20 18.78 -0.59
CA THR A 278 2.98 18.28 -1.23
C THR A 278 2.12 17.51 -0.23
N ALA A 279 0.84 17.88 -0.14
CA ALA A 279 -0.17 17.29 0.73
C ALA A 279 -1.22 16.51 -0.09
N HIS A 280 -2.06 15.71 0.58
CA HIS A 280 -3.05 14.88 -0.11
C HIS A 280 -4.09 15.71 -0.86
N PHE A 281 -4.46 16.84 -0.25
CA PHE A 281 -5.44 17.81 -0.75
C PHE A 281 -5.08 19.20 -0.23
N GLY A 282 -5.71 20.24 -0.81
CA GLY A 282 -5.56 21.62 -0.36
C GLY A 282 -5.24 22.57 -1.50
N LYS A 283 -5.74 23.80 -1.40
CA LYS A 283 -5.65 24.79 -2.50
C LYS A 283 -4.23 25.27 -2.80
N LYS A 284 -3.31 25.18 -1.83
CA LYS A 284 -1.93 25.64 -1.96
C LYS A 284 -1.00 24.50 -2.36
N THR A 285 -0.99 23.43 -1.56
CA THR A 285 -0.01 22.35 -1.64
C THR A 285 -0.63 20.98 -1.91
N GLY A 286 -1.93 20.89 -2.20
CA GLY A 286 -2.56 19.61 -2.52
C GLY A 286 -2.04 19.04 -3.83
N ILE A 287 -1.78 17.74 -3.90
CA ILE A 287 -1.22 17.09 -5.10
C ILE A 287 -2.10 17.30 -6.35
N VAL A 288 -3.43 17.32 -6.19
CA VAL A 288 -4.36 17.52 -7.31
C VAL A 288 -4.71 18.99 -7.53
N SER A 289 -4.94 19.78 -6.49
CA SER A 289 -5.53 21.13 -6.59
C SER A 289 -4.63 22.27 -6.12
N GLY A 290 -3.41 21.96 -5.67
CA GLY A 290 -2.45 22.92 -5.14
C GLY A 290 -1.91 23.86 -6.21
N SER A 291 -1.96 25.17 -5.96
CA SER A 291 -1.42 26.18 -6.86
C SER A 291 0.08 26.42 -6.68
N GLU A 292 0.64 26.14 -5.50
CA GLU A 292 2.03 26.48 -5.13
C GLU A 292 3.02 25.34 -5.45
N ASN A 293 2.56 24.10 -5.61
CA ASN A 293 3.40 22.93 -5.92
C ASN A 293 3.21 22.41 -7.36
N ARG A 294 2.61 23.20 -8.27
CA ARG A 294 2.37 22.77 -9.66
C ARG A 294 3.64 22.46 -10.44
N GLU A 295 4.69 23.25 -10.19
CA GLU A 295 6.00 23.05 -10.83
C GLU A 295 6.64 21.72 -10.42
N GLU A 296 6.24 21.13 -9.29
CA GLU A 296 6.68 19.80 -8.85
C GLU A 296 5.82 18.68 -9.48
N VAL A 297 4.49 18.84 -9.46
CA VAL A 297 3.55 17.77 -9.85
C VAL A 297 3.46 17.59 -11.36
N ILE A 298 3.27 18.69 -12.10
CA ILE A 298 2.88 18.64 -13.51
C ILE A 298 3.95 18.03 -14.42
N PRO A 299 5.25 18.32 -14.25
CA PRO A 299 6.28 17.69 -15.07
C PRO A 299 6.25 16.16 -14.98
N LEU A 300 6.03 15.61 -13.79
CA LEU A 300 5.94 14.16 -13.58
C LEU A 300 4.69 13.54 -14.21
N VAL A 301 3.54 14.22 -14.09
CA VAL A 301 2.29 13.79 -14.74
C VAL A 301 2.44 13.80 -16.26
N VAL A 302 3.02 14.86 -16.82
CA VAL A 302 3.28 14.98 -18.26
C VAL A 302 4.22 13.88 -18.73
N ALA A 303 5.35 13.65 -18.03
CA ALA A 303 6.31 12.62 -18.37
C ALA A 303 5.64 11.22 -18.43
N ALA A 304 4.81 10.90 -17.44
CA ALA A 304 4.07 9.64 -17.41
C ALA A 304 3.03 9.52 -18.54
N LEU A 305 2.27 10.57 -18.82
CA LEU A 305 1.27 10.57 -19.90
C LEU A 305 1.92 10.47 -21.29
N THR A 306 3.12 11.03 -21.47
CA THR A 306 3.85 10.96 -22.74
C THR A 306 4.68 9.69 -22.91
N ALA A 307 4.83 8.87 -21.87
CA ALA A 307 5.62 7.66 -21.95
C ALA A 307 4.93 6.66 -22.89
N ARG A 308 5.63 6.23 -23.95
CA ARG A 308 5.10 5.23 -24.88
C ARG A 308 5.50 3.83 -24.43
N PRO A 309 4.63 2.83 -24.64
CA PRO A 309 5.03 1.43 -24.54
C PRO A 309 6.22 1.13 -25.46
N ALA A 310 7.17 0.33 -24.97
CA ALA A 310 8.28 -0.11 -25.80
C ALA A 310 7.75 -1.01 -26.93
N THR A 311 8.00 -0.63 -28.18
CA THR A 311 7.59 -1.41 -29.36
C THR A 311 8.64 -2.42 -29.79
N SER A 312 9.89 -2.29 -29.31
CA SER A 312 10.95 -3.27 -29.50
C SER A 312 12.03 -3.17 -28.41
N ALA A 313 12.80 -4.25 -28.23
CA ALA A 313 13.96 -4.26 -27.33
C ALA A 313 15.18 -3.46 -27.87
N ALA A 314 15.13 -2.95 -29.10
CA ALA A 314 16.24 -2.26 -29.75
C ALA A 314 16.25 -0.72 -29.50
N ASP A 315 15.18 -0.19 -28.91
CA ASP A 315 14.94 1.25 -28.76
C ASP A 315 15.52 1.82 -27.45
N GLY A 316 16.83 1.66 -27.18
CA GLY A 316 17.51 2.33 -26.04
C GLY A 316 16.81 2.17 -24.66
N LEU A 317 17.00 3.14 -23.75
CA LEU A 317 16.18 3.23 -22.52
C LEU A 317 14.75 3.60 -22.96
N SER A 318 13.80 2.66 -22.83
CA SER A 318 12.38 2.92 -23.14
C SER A 318 11.86 4.20 -22.46
N ASP A 319 10.87 4.88 -23.06
CA ASP A 319 10.29 6.12 -22.48
C ASP A 319 9.88 5.92 -21.00
N TYR A 320 9.45 4.71 -20.64
CA TYR A 320 9.14 4.34 -19.26
C TYR A 320 10.36 4.43 -18.31
N GLU A 321 11.51 3.93 -18.76
CA GLU A 321 12.74 3.94 -17.97
C GLU A 321 13.30 5.37 -17.84
N GLN A 322 13.14 6.19 -18.87
CA GLN A 322 13.45 7.63 -18.77
C GLN A 322 12.55 8.32 -17.75
N THR A 323 11.25 8.02 -17.76
CA THR A 323 10.31 8.53 -16.75
C THR A 323 10.68 8.03 -15.34
N ARG A 324 11.12 6.78 -15.18
CA ARG A 324 11.63 6.25 -13.90
C ARG A 324 12.80 7.07 -13.36
N ILE A 325 13.81 7.33 -14.20
CA ILE A 325 14.97 8.17 -13.85
C ILE A 325 14.53 9.58 -13.47
N HIS A 326 13.58 10.17 -14.21
CA HIS A 326 13.06 11.50 -13.90
C HIS A 326 12.35 11.57 -12.54
N TYR A 327 11.56 10.54 -12.20
CA TYR A 327 10.88 10.43 -10.90
C TYR A 327 11.86 10.27 -9.74
N GLN A 328 12.92 9.48 -9.95
CA GLN A 328 14.00 9.33 -8.98
C GLN A 328 14.71 10.67 -8.74
N GLN A 329 15.06 11.40 -9.80
CA GLN A 329 15.68 12.73 -9.70
C GLN A 329 14.80 13.75 -8.95
N ALA A 330 13.48 13.74 -9.19
CA ALA A 330 12.55 14.61 -8.47
C ALA A 330 12.51 14.29 -6.96
N THR A 331 12.61 13.01 -6.60
CA THR A 331 12.74 12.58 -5.20
C THR A 331 14.06 13.05 -4.62
N GLU A 332 15.19 12.82 -5.29
CA GLU A 332 16.51 13.28 -4.82
C GLU A 332 16.55 14.80 -4.59
N GLN A 333 15.96 15.58 -5.50
CA GLN A 333 15.81 17.03 -5.35
C GLN A 333 14.94 17.41 -4.15
N THR A 334 13.84 16.69 -3.93
CA THR A 334 12.99 16.86 -2.75
C THR A 334 13.78 16.66 -1.46
N PHE A 335 14.60 15.61 -1.39
CA PHE A 335 15.40 15.28 -0.21
C PHE A 335 16.53 16.29 0.02
N ALA A 336 17.17 16.77 -1.06
CA ALA A 336 18.16 17.84 -0.98
C ALA A 336 17.57 19.14 -0.44
N ARG A 337 16.34 19.49 -0.84
CA ARG A 337 15.62 20.66 -0.32
C ARG A 337 15.16 20.46 1.12
N ALA A 338 14.60 19.29 1.43
CA ALA A 338 14.13 18.95 2.76
C ALA A 338 15.26 18.98 3.81
N ALA A 339 16.48 18.59 3.43
CA ALA A 339 17.65 18.69 4.30
C ALA A 339 17.91 20.13 4.79
N GLN A 340 17.58 21.14 3.98
CA GLN A 340 17.75 22.56 4.30
C GLN A 340 16.62 23.14 5.16
N LEU A 341 15.57 22.37 5.45
CA LEU A 341 14.48 22.85 6.29
C LEU A 341 14.92 22.98 7.74
N HIS A 342 14.46 24.02 8.42
CA HIS A 342 14.69 24.23 9.85
C HIS A 342 13.35 24.34 10.56
N GLY A 343 13.18 23.64 11.68
CA GLY A 343 12.01 23.74 12.54
C GLY A 343 12.34 24.41 13.86
N GLY A 344 11.37 25.11 14.46
CA GLY A 344 11.47 25.53 15.85
C GLY A 344 11.43 24.36 16.83
N ILE A 345 11.92 24.55 18.06
CA ILE A 345 11.94 23.52 19.12
C ILE A 345 10.53 23.03 19.49
N THR A 346 9.53 23.90 19.36
CA THR A 346 8.12 23.61 19.67
C THR A 346 7.30 23.18 18.47
N GLU A 347 7.91 23.15 17.28
CA GLU A 347 7.22 22.85 16.03
C GLU A 347 7.43 21.37 15.67
N TRP A 348 6.47 20.82 14.95
CA TRP A 348 6.65 19.51 14.34
C TRP A 348 7.83 19.59 13.36
N ASN A 349 8.84 18.75 13.60
CA ASN A 349 10.06 18.72 12.81
C ASN A 349 9.76 18.61 11.31
N PRO A 350 10.09 19.61 10.49
CA PRO A 350 9.78 19.60 9.07
C PRO A 350 10.56 18.53 8.30
N ARG A 351 11.75 18.14 8.76
CA ARG A 351 12.55 17.08 8.13
C ARG A 351 11.99 15.70 8.38
N ALA A 352 11.43 15.47 9.57
CA ALA A 352 10.86 14.19 9.96
C ALA A 352 9.71 13.76 9.02
N GLN A 353 8.96 14.71 8.46
CA GLN A 353 7.93 14.45 7.46
C GLN A 353 8.46 13.81 6.16
N TYR A 354 9.75 13.94 5.84
CA TYR A 354 10.37 13.34 4.65
C TYR A 354 11.17 12.07 4.96
N GLU A 355 11.32 11.70 6.24
CA GLU A 355 12.09 10.54 6.65
C GLU A 355 11.48 9.25 6.09
N GLY A 356 12.34 8.30 5.69
CA GLY A 356 11.91 7.04 5.13
C GLY A 356 11.21 6.16 6.13
N HIS A 357 10.04 5.66 5.73
CA HIS A 357 9.30 4.68 6.49
C HIS A 357 8.90 3.50 5.61
N ALA A 358 8.92 2.30 6.18
CA ALA A 358 8.42 1.07 5.57
C ALA A 358 7.11 0.66 6.25
N GLN A 359 6.25 -0.04 5.51
CA GLN A 359 5.03 -0.65 6.03
C GLN A 359 5.15 -2.17 5.93
N ILE A 360 4.90 -2.91 7.01
CA ILE A 360 4.92 -4.39 7.01
C ILE A 360 3.54 -4.90 7.40
N ILE A 361 2.88 -5.59 6.50
CA ILE A 361 1.53 -6.14 6.70
C ILE A 361 1.68 -7.65 6.89
N PHE A 362 1.34 -8.15 8.07
CA PHE A 362 1.18 -9.57 8.32
C PHE A 362 -0.29 -9.95 8.14
N ARG A 363 -0.57 -10.96 7.32
CA ARG A 363 -1.89 -11.59 7.22
C ARG A 363 -1.76 -13.06 7.62
N LEU A 364 -2.34 -13.41 8.75
CA LEU A 364 -2.25 -14.72 9.37
C LEU A 364 -3.55 -15.50 9.14
N GLN A 365 -3.42 -16.63 8.47
CA GLN A 365 -4.51 -17.59 8.24
C GLN A 365 -4.07 -18.98 8.67
N ASP A 366 -5.03 -19.86 8.96
CA ASP A 366 -4.76 -21.27 9.13
C ASP A 366 -4.74 -22.00 7.77
N GLN A 367 -4.43 -23.29 7.77
CA GLN A 367 -4.40 -24.09 6.54
C GLN A 367 -5.77 -24.29 5.87
N PHE A 368 -6.86 -23.86 6.51
CA PHE A 368 -8.21 -23.88 5.95
C PHE A 368 -8.63 -22.52 5.37
N GLY A 369 -7.76 -21.50 5.51
CA GLY A 369 -8.02 -20.13 5.07
C GLY A 369 -8.75 -19.27 6.11
N ASP A 370 -8.99 -19.80 7.32
CA ASP A 370 -9.63 -19.04 8.38
C ASP A 370 -8.63 -18.07 9.03
N ALA A 371 -9.07 -16.87 9.37
CA ALA A 371 -8.22 -15.87 10.00
C ALA A 371 -7.80 -16.30 11.41
N VAL A 372 -6.51 -16.21 11.72
CA VAL A 372 -5.99 -16.48 13.06
C VAL A 372 -6.10 -15.22 13.91
N GLN A 373 -7.03 -15.19 14.88
CA GLN A 373 -7.41 -13.94 15.58
C GLN A 373 -6.62 -13.64 16.85
N HIS A 374 -6.04 -14.67 17.48
CA HIS A 374 -5.34 -14.54 18.75
C HIS A 374 -3.90 -14.97 18.59
N TYR A 375 -3.03 -14.00 18.36
CA TYR A 375 -1.63 -14.24 18.05
C TYR A 375 -0.73 -13.15 18.63
N ASP A 376 0.56 -13.50 18.71
CA ASP A 376 1.64 -12.58 19.01
C ASP A 376 2.68 -12.67 17.89
N ILE A 377 3.12 -11.51 17.39
CA ILE A 377 4.26 -11.39 16.47
C ILE A 377 5.40 -10.74 17.24
N THR A 378 6.53 -11.42 17.33
CA THR A 378 7.70 -10.93 18.05
C THR A 378 8.89 -10.83 17.12
N PHE A 379 9.47 -9.63 17.04
CA PHE A 379 10.75 -9.36 16.41
C PHE A 379 11.86 -9.47 17.46
N LYS A 380 12.80 -10.39 17.29
CA LYS A 380 13.93 -10.59 18.20
C LYS A 380 15.24 -10.31 17.47
N SER A 381 15.63 -9.04 17.43
CA SER A 381 16.94 -8.67 16.89
C SER A 381 18.06 -9.19 17.79
N ARG A 382 19.09 -9.78 17.19
CA ARG A 382 20.28 -10.23 17.93
C ARG A 382 21.00 -9.06 18.57
N VAL A 383 21.21 -9.13 19.89
CA VAL A 383 21.92 -8.09 20.64
C VAL A 383 23.38 -8.03 20.22
N VAL A 384 23.73 -7.00 19.44
CA VAL A 384 25.09 -6.69 19.00
C VAL A 384 25.37 -5.23 19.34
N LYS A 385 26.52 -4.95 19.96
CA LYS A 385 26.89 -3.60 20.38
C LYS A 385 26.90 -2.65 19.17
N LYS A 386 26.16 -1.54 19.25
CA LYS A 386 25.97 -0.51 18.19
C LYS A 386 25.16 -0.95 16.95
N ALA A 387 24.74 -2.21 16.85
CA ALA A 387 23.83 -2.59 15.77
C ALA A 387 22.42 -2.08 16.07
N LEU A 388 21.69 -1.69 15.03
CA LEU A 388 20.30 -1.29 15.16
C LEU A 388 19.42 -2.53 15.21
N ARG A 389 18.33 -2.43 15.96
CA ARG A 389 17.32 -3.48 16.14
C ARG A 389 16.05 -3.06 15.40
N LEU A 390 15.38 -4.02 14.75
CA LEU A 390 14.20 -3.73 13.95
C LEU A 390 13.05 -3.24 14.84
N GLU A 391 12.90 -3.83 16.02
CA GLU A 391 11.89 -3.44 17.00
C GLU A 391 12.02 -1.99 17.48
N ASP A 392 13.23 -1.42 17.48
CA ASP A 392 13.47 -0.03 17.88
C ASP A 392 13.05 0.96 16.76
N MET A 393 12.75 0.46 15.56
CA MET A 393 12.31 1.26 14.41
C MET A 393 10.78 1.33 14.30
N ILE A 394 10.04 0.50 15.03
CA ILE A 394 8.57 0.46 14.97
C ILE A 394 7.99 1.70 15.63
N GLU A 395 7.22 2.48 14.88
CA GLU A 395 6.55 3.66 15.40
C GLU A 395 5.05 3.44 15.60
N ASP A 396 4.44 2.60 14.76
CA ASP A 396 3.01 2.27 14.80
C ASP A 396 2.81 0.78 14.56
N ASP A 397 1.82 0.21 15.23
CA ASP A 397 1.23 -1.07 14.93
C ASP A 397 -0.28 -0.91 14.82
N HIS A 398 -0.88 -1.64 13.89
CA HIS A 398 -2.26 -1.43 13.50
C HIS A 398 -2.95 -2.75 13.23
N LEU A 399 -3.75 -3.22 14.19
CA LEU A 399 -4.61 -4.37 14.00
C LEU A 399 -5.81 -3.99 13.13
N ASN A 400 -6.02 -4.72 12.04
CA ASN A 400 -7.15 -4.50 11.14
C ASN A 400 -8.46 -4.88 11.85
N LYS A 401 -9.46 -4.01 11.77
CA LYS A 401 -10.73 -4.16 12.48
C LYS A 401 -11.66 -5.20 11.87
N TYR A 402 -11.63 -5.36 10.54
CA TYR A 402 -12.52 -6.28 9.81
C TYR A 402 -11.89 -7.63 9.53
N HIS A 403 -10.57 -7.70 9.57
CA HIS A 403 -9.75 -8.89 9.36
C HIS A 403 -8.81 -9.06 10.55
N PRO A 404 -9.29 -9.61 11.69
CA PRO A 404 -8.52 -9.67 12.93
C PRO A 404 -7.24 -10.50 12.85
N GLY A 405 -7.04 -11.30 11.80
CA GLY A 405 -5.77 -11.97 11.50
C GLY A 405 -4.73 -11.09 10.79
N THR A 406 -5.01 -9.81 10.58
CA THR A 406 -4.13 -8.91 9.85
C THR A 406 -3.65 -7.75 10.74
N ILE A 407 -2.34 -7.54 10.79
CA ILE A 407 -1.71 -6.41 11.49
C ILE A 407 -0.69 -5.71 10.58
N THR A 408 -0.64 -4.39 10.67
CA THR A 408 0.29 -3.55 9.92
C THR A 408 1.24 -2.84 10.86
N PHE A 409 2.55 -3.01 10.67
CA PHE A 409 3.59 -2.25 11.35
C PHE A 409 4.09 -1.12 10.45
N TYR A 410 4.43 0.01 11.06
CA TYR A 410 5.04 1.16 10.40
C TYR A 410 6.39 1.46 11.04
N LEU A 411 7.45 1.41 10.24
CA LEU A 411 8.82 1.45 10.74
C LEU A 411 9.56 2.63 10.12
N ARG A 412 10.25 3.42 10.93
CA ARG A 412 11.19 4.44 10.44
C ARG A 412 12.47 3.76 9.99
N THR A 413 12.77 3.79 8.70
CA THR A 413 13.90 3.09 8.07
C THR A 413 14.99 4.04 7.60
N GLN A 414 14.70 5.32 7.49
CA GLN A 414 15.68 6.36 7.18
C GLN A 414 15.39 7.57 8.05
N ARG A 415 16.43 8.29 8.50
CA ARG A 415 16.26 9.52 9.29
C ARG A 415 17.19 10.63 8.85
N PHE A 416 16.86 11.88 9.14
CA PHE A 416 17.81 12.98 8.94
C PHE A 416 18.74 13.12 10.14
N ASP A 417 20.05 13.09 9.88
CA ASP A 417 21.06 13.32 10.91
C ASP A 417 21.54 14.76 10.90
N GLN A 418 21.29 15.48 11.99
CA GLN A 418 21.61 16.91 12.09
C GLN A 418 23.10 17.19 12.14
N ASP A 419 23.89 16.26 12.68
CA ASP A 419 25.34 16.43 12.85
C ASP A 419 26.09 16.30 11.51
N SER A 420 25.73 15.30 10.70
CA SER A 420 26.29 15.12 9.36
C SER A 420 25.59 15.94 8.27
N GLY A 421 24.36 16.38 8.50
CA GLY A 421 23.53 17.07 7.51
C GLY A 421 23.04 16.14 6.39
N THR A 422 22.96 14.82 6.64
CA THR A 422 22.62 13.80 5.63
C THR A 422 21.45 12.92 6.06
N TRP A 423 20.82 12.26 5.08
CA TRP A 423 19.83 11.22 5.32
C TRP A 423 20.55 9.89 5.57
N ILE A 424 20.28 9.25 6.71
CA ILE A 424 20.90 7.98 7.11
C ILE A 424 19.90 6.85 6.95
N GLU A 425 20.26 5.83 6.17
CA GLU A 425 19.52 4.56 6.09
C GLU A 425 19.78 3.71 7.35
N LEU A 426 18.77 3.60 8.21
CA LEU A 426 18.86 2.86 9.47
C LEU A 426 19.01 1.36 9.25
N LEU A 427 18.48 0.84 8.15
CA LEU A 427 18.54 -0.56 7.80
C LEU A 427 19.96 -1.05 7.47
N GLU A 428 20.88 -0.17 7.05
CA GLU A 428 22.28 -0.55 6.79
C GLU A 428 22.99 -1.11 8.04
N GLY A 429 22.61 -0.62 9.22
CA GLY A 429 23.15 -1.04 10.51
C GLY A 429 22.39 -2.20 11.18
N ILE A 430 21.45 -2.85 10.49
CA ILE A 430 20.57 -3.86 11.08
C ILE A 430 21.30 -5.17 11.37
N THR A 431 21.01 -5.75 12.54
CA THR A 431 21.48 -7.08 12.95
C THR A 431 20.56 -8.19 12.42
N SER A 432 20.95 -9.46 12.61
CA SER A 432 20.07 -10.61 12.31
C SER A 432 18.83 -10.60 13.21
N LEU A 433 17.72 -11.12 12.69
CA LEU A 433 16.41 -11.09 13.31
C LEU A 433 15.84 -12.51 13.42
N GLU A 434 15.36 -12.90 14.60
CA GLU A 434 14.48 -14.06 14.76
C GLU A 434 13.03 -13.53 14.79
N LEU A 435 12.23 -13.90 13.79
CA LEU A 435 10.80 -13.64 13.74
C LEU A 435 10.07 -14.82 14.39
N GLU A 436 9.30 -14.54 15.43
CA GLU A 436 8.47 -15.52 16.12
C GLU A 436 6.99 -15.15 15.99
N ILE A 437 6.16 -16.11 15.57
CA ILE A 437 4.70 -15.97 15.58
C ILE A 437 4.10 -17.12 16.39
N THR A 438 3.32 -16.78 17.42
CA THR A 438 2.56 -17.75 18.21
C THR A 438 1.07 -17.42 18.12
N ALA A 439 0.23 -18.43 18.24
CA ALA A 439 -1.22 -18.27 18.20
C ALA A 439 -1.93 -19.26 19.12
N THR A 440 -3.15 -18.91 19.53
CA THR A 440 -3.98 -19.71 20.44
C THR A 440 -5.41 -19.81 19.94
N GLU A 441 -6.04 -20.98 20.09
CA GLU A 441 -7.49 -21.14 19.95
C GLU A 441 -8.12 -20.92 21.33
N LEU A 442 -8.89 -19.84 21.52
CA LEU A 442 -9.46 -19.52 22.83
C LEU A 442 -10.67 -20.40 23.18
N ASP A 443 -11.38 -20.88 22.16
CA ASP A 443 -12.61 -21.66 22.35
C ASP A 443 -12.35 -23.16 22.50
N SER A 444 -11.09 -23.61 22.41
CA SER A 444 -10.74 -25.03 22.54
C SER A 444 -9.30 -25.27 22.99
N ASP A 445 -9.15 -26.12 24.01
CA ASP A 445 -7.89 -26.70 24.46
C ASP A 445 -7.48 -27.94 23.63
N GLU A 446 -8.27 -28.28 22.60
CA GLU A 446 -8.01 -29.37 21.66
C GLU A 446 -7.32 -28.91 20.39
N ILE A 447 -7.24 -27.60 20.16
CA ILE A 447 -6.65 -27.03 18.97
C ILE A 447 -5.38 -26.28 19.38
N HIS A 448 -4.32 -26.50 18.63
CA HIS A 448 -3.05 -25.81 18.85
C HIS A 448 -2.46 -25.34 17.53
N TYR A 449 -1.91 -24.13 17.54
CA TYR A 449 -1.11 -23.65 16.44
C TYR A 449 0.36 -23.99 16.68
N LEU A 450 1.03 -24.46 15.63
CA LEU A 450 2.47 -24.66 15.64
C LEU A 450 3.18 -23.29 15.63
N PRO A 451 4.00 -22.95 16.65
CA PRO A 451 4.76 -21.71 16.65
C PRO A 451 5.66 -21.60 15.42
N LEU A 452 5.61 -20.46 14.74
CA LEU A 452 6.50 -20.14 13.64
C LEU A 452 7.75 -19.46 14.18
N LEU A 453 8.90 -19.95 13.76
CA LEU A 453 10.21 -19.31 13.98
C LEU A 453 10.93 -19.22 12.65
N LEU A 454 11.40 -18.02 12.33
CA LEU A 454 12.13 -17.75 11.11
C LEU A 454 13.33 -16.86 11.42
N SER A 455 14.53 -17.39 11.19
CA SER A 455 15.79 -16.69 11.36
C SER A 455 16.19 -15.99 10.05
N LEU A 456 16.34 -14.66 10.10
CA LEU A 456 16.73 -13.81 8.98
C LEU A 456 18.09 -13.16 9.25
N SER A 457 19.00 -13.21 8.26
CA SER A 457 20.22 -12.41 8.29
C SER A 457 19.90 -10.92 8.18
N GLY A 458 20.82 -10.05 8.59
CA GLY A 458 20.65 -8.60 8.40
C GLY A 458 20.41 -8.23 6.93
N ASP A 459 21.12 -8.88 6.01
CA ASP A 459 20.95 -8.72 4.55
C ASP A 459 19.53 -9.09 4.13
N ARG A 460 19.01 -10.23 4.60
CA ARG A 460 17.65 -10.66 4.30
C ARG A 460 16.60 -9.70 4.87
N VAL A 461 16.84 -9.11 6.05
CA VAL A 461 15.95 -8.06 6.58
C VAL A 461 15.93 -6.84 5.67
N ARG A 462 17.08 -6.42 5.12
CA ARG A 462 17.16 -5.28 4.17
C ARG A 462 16.50 -5.56 2.81
N GLU A 463 16.49 -6.82 2.38
CA GLU A 463 15.76 -7.21 1.17
C GLU A 463 14.24 -7.18 1.39
N VAL A 464 13.79 -7.60 2.58
CA VAL A 464 12.36 -7.70 2.92
C VAL A 464 11.78 -6.36 3.35
N VAL A 465 12.53 -5.52 4.05
CA VAL A 465 12.10 -4.20 4.56
C VAL A 465 12.90 -3.13 3.85
N GLN A 466 12.22 -2.22 3.14
CA GLN A 466 12.85 -1.19 2.33
C GLN A 466 12.14 0.15 2.53
N SER A 467 12.91 1.24 2.58
CA SER A 467 12.39 2.60 2.74
C SER A 467 11.34 2.93 1.68
N PHE A 468 10.22 3.52 2.10
CA PHE A 468 9.09 3.91 1.26
C PHE A 468 8.38 2.75 0.53
N ARG A 469 8.52 1.50 1.00
CA ARG A 469 7.86 0.33 0.42
C ARG A 469 6.97 -0.37 1.44
N THR A 470 5.93 -1.03 0.94
CA THR A 470 5.11 -1.96 1.70
C THR A 470 5.64 -3.38 1.52
N THR A 471 5.60 -4.20 2.57
CA THR A 471 5.91 -5.62 2.55
C THR A 471 4.70 -6.39 3.05
N ILE A 472 4.17 -7.29 2.22
CA ILE A 472 3.10 -8.21 2.60
C ILE A 472 3.75 -9.53 3.01
N ILE A 473 3.45 -9.99 4.22
CA ILE A 473 3.86 -11.27 4.76
C ILE A 473 2.60 -12.11 5.00
N ASP A 474 2.29 -12.99 4.04
CA ASP A 474 1.20 -13.95 4.17
C ASP A 474 1.70 -15.19 4.89
N VAL A 475 1.06 -15.52 6.01
CA VAL A 475 1.45 -16.66 6.85
C VAL A 475 0.29 -17.64 6.95
N THR A 476 0.55 -18.89 6.57
CA THR A 476 -0.35 -20.01 6.83
C THR A 476 0.17 -20.77 8.06
N LEU A 477 -0.41 -20.47 9.23
CA LEU A 477 -0.09 -21.15 10.49
C LEU A 477 -0.74 -22.53 10.52
N LEU A 478 0.02 -23.53 10.94
CA LEU A 478 -0.50 -24.89 11.03
C LEU A 478 -1.32 -25.08 12.32
N ARG A 479 -2.62 -25.30 12.14
CA ARG A 479 -3.62 -25.58 13.19
C ARG A 479 -3.83 -27.09 13.33
N LEU A 480 -3.39 -27.70 14.42
CA LEU A 480 -3.49 -29.16 14.63
C LEU A 480 -4.50 -29.52 15.72
N PRO A 481 -5.47 -30.40 15.43
CA PRO A 481 -6.39 -30.93 16.43
C PRO A 481 -5.76 -32.03 17.26
N SER A 482 -6.15 -32.12 18.52
CA SER A 482 -5.72 -33.17 19.45
C SER A 482 -6.31 -34.53 19.10
N ALA A 483 -5.70 -35.59 19.66
CA ALA A 483 -6.23 -36.95 19.55
C ALA A 483 -7.61 -37.14 20.24
N ARG A 484 -8.13 -36.15 20.97
CA ARG A 484 -9.49 -36.14 21.52
C ARG A 484 -10.55 -35.72 20.49
N VAL A 485 -10.15 -35.00 19.43
CA VAL A 485 -11.06 -34.59 18.35
C VAL A 485 -11.47 -35.79 17.50
N PHE A 486 -10.52 -36.62 17.10
CA PHE A 486 -10.77 -37.83 16.34
C PHE A 486 -9.73 -38.91 16.65
N LYS A 487 -10.18 -40.15 16.83
CA LYS A 487 -9.31 -41.31 17.07
C LYS A 487 -9.89 -42.55 16.41
N LEU A 488 -9.09 -43.26 15.63
CA LEU A 488 -9.42 -44.60 15.15
C LEU A 488 -9.30 -45.59 16.31
N SER A 489 -10.37 -46.33 16.60
CA SER A 489 -10.34 -47.48 17.51
C SER A 489 -10.30 -48.76 16.68
N LYS A 490 -9.41 -49.69 17.05
CA LYS A 490 -9.40 -51.03 16.47
C LYS A 490 -10.40 -51.86 17.27
N SER A 491 -11.47 -52.35 16.65
CA SER A 491 -12.33 -53.35 17.30
C SER A 491 -11.50 -54.62 17.50
N VAL A 492 -11.33 -55.04 18.75
CA VAL A 492 -10.79 -56.37 19.04
C VAL A 492 -11.91 -57.35 18.67
N ALA A 493 -11.68 -58.15 17.62
CA ALA A 493 -12.56 -59.23 17.23
C ALA A 493 -12.42 -60.43 18.15
#